data_AF-A0A6I5NDC4-F1
#
_entry.id   AF-A0A6I5NDC4-F1
#
_cell.length_a   1.000
_cell.length_b   1.000
_cell.length_c   1.000
_cell.angle_alpha   90.00
_cell.angle_beta   90.00
_cell.angle_gamma   90.00
#
_symmetry.space_group_name_H-M   'P 1'
#
loop_
_entity.id
_entity.type
_entity.pdbx_description
1 polymer ?
#
loop_
_entity_poly.entity_id
_entity_poly.type
_entity_poly.pdbx_seq_one_letter_code
_entity_poly.pdbx_strand_id
1 'polypeptide(L)'
;MLKTLPFGLLIYWLAAGCSSSGEVAVASKTGLDVTQKATPSASAQPYGLDGSLSKEDVIALVHLSWPQSYEAVSGRLGFPAYRDETADYYQLPNGHWTAIYYTGATATGYSLSDSGE
;
A
#
# COMPACT_ATOMS: atom_id res chain seq x y z
N MET A 1 16.43 51.69 42.14
CA MET A 1 17.85 51.29 42.27
C MET A 1 17.97 49.84 41.87
N LEU A 2 18.55 49.61 40.69
CA LEU A 2 18.71 48.32 40.04
C LEU A 2 20.01 47.70 40.53
N LYS A 3 19.98 46.45 41.02
CA LYS A 3 21.18 45.69 41.42
C LYS A 3 21.24 44.44 40.56
N THR A 4 22.01 44.56 39.48
CA THR A 4 22.47 43.50 38.58
C THR A 4 23.35 42.50 39.33
N LEU A 5 23.32 41.21 38.94
CA LEU A 5 24.45 40.26 38.87
C LEU A 5 23.94 38.89 38.33
N PRO A 6 24.80 38.01 37.77
CA PRO A 6 24.68 37.49 36.41
C PRO A 6 24.82 35.95 36.37
N PHE A 7 25.24 35.41 35.20
CA PHE A 7 25.47 34.00 34.87
C PHE A 7 24.17 33.27 34.50
N GLY A 8 23.92 32.97 33.22
CA GLY A 8 24.84 32.20 32.38
C GLY A 8 24.54 30.73 32.58
N LEU A 9 23.46 30.24 31.98
CA LEU A 9 23.27 28.81 31.76
C LEU A 9 22.77 28.60 30.33
N LEU A 10 23.77 28.41 29.48
CA LEU A 10 23.68 27.86 28.14
C LEU A 10 23.07 26.45 28.25
N ILE A 11 21.78 26.30 27.97
CA ILE A 11 21.17 24.98 27.88
C ILE A 11 21.50 24.43 26.50
N TYR A 12 22.49 23.54 26.49
CA TYR A 12 22.82 22.65 25.38
C TYR A 12 21.56 21.93 24.91
N TRP A 13 21.09 22.25 23.70
CA TRP A 13 20.24 21.31 22.97
C TRP A 13 21.11 20.10 22.61
N LEU A 14 20.85 18.97 23.26
CA LEU A 14 21.36 17.68 22.82
C LEU A 14 20.85 17.44 21.40
N ALA A 15 21.75 17.57 20.42
CA ALA A 15 21.58 16.90 19.15
C ALA A 15 21.71 15.40 19.42
N ALA A 16 20.58 14.74 19.72
CA ALA A 16 20.48 13.30 19.66
C ALA A 16 20.61 12.89 18.20
N GLY A 17 21.85 12.72 17.75
CA GLY A 17 22.19 12.01 16.55
C GLY A 17 21.78 10.55 16.71
N CYS A 18 20.52 10.23 16.41
CA CYS A 18 20.18 8.89 15.99
C CYS A 18 20.83 8.66 14.63
N SER A 19 22.04 8.11 14.67
CA SER A 19 22.57 7.32 13.57
C SER A 19 21.74 6.03 13.51
N SER A 20 20.54 6.11 12.94
CA SER A 20 19.97 4.96 12.26
C SER A 20 20.51 5.06 10.84
N SER A 21 21.44 4.16 10.50
CA SER A 21 21.83 3.90 9.12
C SER A 21 20.58 3.87 8.27
N GLY A 22 20.41 4.92 7.46
CA GLY A 22 19.40 4.94 6.43
C GLY A 22 19.81 3.91 5.40
N GLU A 23 19.35 2.67 5.56
CA GLU A 23 18.87 1.98 4.38
C GLU A 23 17.72 2.82 3.86
N VAL A 24 18.06 3.73 2.94
CA VAL A 24 17.11 4.25 1.99
C VAL A 24 16.73 3.04 1.14
N ALA A 25 15.81 2.22 1.67
CA ALA A 25 15.07 1.30 0.83
C ALA A 25 14.46 2.20 -0.23
N VAL A 26 15.00 2.11 -1.44
CA VAL A 26 14.40 2.75 -2.61
C VAL A 26 12.99 2.20 -2.63
N ALA A 27 12.02 3.02 -2.21
CA ALA A 27 10.62 2.73 -2.40
C ALA A 27 10.46 2.58 -3.90
N SER A 28 10.56 1.34 -4.38
CA SER A 28 10.34 1.01 -5.77
C SER A 28 8.88 1.33 -5.99
N LYS A 29 8.63 2.41 -6.72
CA LYS A 29 7.30 2.82 -7.10
C LYS A 29 6.70 1.66 -7.87
N THR A 30 5.75 0.94 -7.29
CA THR A 30 5.02 -0.06 -8.07
C THR A 30 3.54 0.24 -8.05
N GLY A 31 3.01 0.40 -9.25
CA GLY A 31 1.58 0.47 -9.53
C GLY A 31 1.26 -0.78 -10.33
N LEU A 32 0.92 -0.62 -11.61
CA LEU A 32 0.72 -1.76 -12.51
C LEU A 32 2.01 -2.59 -12.64
N ASP A 33 1.91 -3.88 -12.33
CA ASP A 33 2.91 -4.91 -12.57
C ASP A 33 2.30 -6.00 -13.45
N VAL A 34 2.73 -6.05 -14.71
CA VAL A 34 2.22 -7.02 -15.71
C VAL A 34 2.92 -8.38 -15.63
N THR A 35 3.86 -8.55 -14.71
CA THR A 35 4.61 -9.81 -14.56
C THR A 35 4.00 -10.74 -13.52
N GLN A 36 3.11 -10.22 -12.66
CA GLN A 36 2.43 -11.00 -11.64
C GLN A 36 1.02 -11.40 -12.08
N LYS A 37 0.57 -12.58 -11.61
CA LYS A 37 -0.72 -13.17 -11.99
C LYS A 37 -1.89 -12.56 -11.26
N ALA A 38 -2.87 -12.04 -11.99
CA ALA A 38 -4.03 -11.42 -11.37
C ALA A 38 -5.11 -12.41 -10.93
N THR A 39 -5.09 -13.66 -11.41
CA THR A 39 -6.07 -14.69 -11.05
C THR A 39 -5.80 -15.23 -9.64
N PRO A 40 -6.84 -15.53 -8.82
CA PRO A 40 -6.67 -16.13 -7.49
C PRO A 40 -5.74 -17.35 -7.50
N SER A 41 -4.76 -17.33 -6.58
CA SER A 41 -3.86 -18.48 -6.37
C SER A 41 -4.62 -19.69 -5.79
N ALA A 42 -4.03 -20.89 -5.89
CA ALA A 42 -4.62 -22.09 -5.31
C ALA A 42 -4.73 -22.03 -3.77
N SER A 43 -3.93 -21.18 -3.12
CA SER A 43 -3.99 -20.92 -1.67
C SER A 43 -5.00 -19.84 -1.29
N ALA A 44 -5.49 -19.06 -2.26
CA ALA A 44 -6.40 -17.95 -1.99
C ALA A 44 -7.72 -18.45 -1.40
N GLN A 45 -8.12 -17.85 -0.28
CA GLN A 45 -9.36 -18.17 0.42
C GLN A 45 -10.44 -17.15 0.09
N PRO A 46 -11.71 -17.57 -0.04
CA PRO A 46 -12.79 -16.63 -0.26
C PRO A 46 -12.92 -15.69 0.94
N TYR A 47 -13.04 -14.39 0.66
CA TYR A 47 -13.24 -13.37 1.69
C TYR A 47 -14.71 -13.28 2.15
N GLY A 48 -15.63 -13.95 1.42
CA GLY A 48 -17.07 -13.97 1.70
C GLY A 48 -17.87 -12.85 1.02
N LEU A 49 -17.20 -12.01 0.24
CA LEU A 49 -17.79 -10.99 -0.64
C LEU A 49 -17.49 -11.35 -2.10
N ASP A 50 -18.27 -10.81 -3.03
CA ASP A 50 -18.07 -11.08 -4.47
C ASP A 50 -16.83 -10.37 -5.04
N GLY A 51 -16.37 -9.31 -4.36
CA GLY A 51 -15.18 -8.52 -4.72
C GLY A 51 -15.26 -7.89 -6.09
N SER A 52 -16.47 -7.61 -6.57
CA SER A 52 -16.71 -7.01 -7.89
C SER A 52 -16.38 -5.53 -7.86
N LEU A 53 -15.51 -5.08 -8.77
CA LEU A 53 -15.22 -3.66 -8.97
C LEU A 53 -16.18 -3.06 -9.99
N SER A 54 -16.63 -1.84 -9.73
CA SER A 54 -17.31 -1.01 -10.73
C SER A 54 -16.30 -0.40 -11.72
N LYS A 55 -16.77 0.25 -12.79
CA LYS A 55 -15.89 0.98 -13.71
C LYS A 55 -15.19 2.14 -12.98
N GLU A 56 -15.89 2.79 -12.07
CA GLU A 56 -15.38 3.87 -11.23
C GLU A 56 -14.28 3.39 -10.30
N ASP A 57 -14.39 2.17 -9.77
CA ASP A 57 -13.36 1.56 -8.91
C ASP A 57 -12.13 1.15 -9.70
N VAL A 58 -12.31 0.64 -10.92
CA VAL A 58 -11.18 0.39 -11.83
C VAL A 58 -10.44 1.69 -12.16
N ILE A 59 -11.16 2.77 -12.46
CA ILE A 59 -10.54 4.10 -12.65
C ILE A 59 -9.80 4.55 -11.39
N ALA A 60 -10.35 4.29 -10.21
CA ALA A 60 -9.69 4.63 -8.96
C ALA A 60 -8.39 3.84 -8.75
N LEU A 61 -8.45 2.52 -8.96
CA LEU A 61 -7.32 1.61 -8.84
C LEU A 61 -6.13 2.08 -9.68
N VAL A 62 -6.37 2.43 -10.95
CA VAL A 62 -5.29 2.85 -11.85
C VAL A 62 -4.70 4.22 -11.49
N HIS A 63 -5.39 5.04 -10.68
CA HIS A 63 -4.95 6.36 -10.22
C HIS A 63 -4.52 6.39 -8.75
N LEU A 64 -4.49 5.24 -8.05
CA LEU A 64 -3.97 5.20 -6.68
C LEU A 64 -2.50 5.62 -6.64
N SER A 65 -2.16 6.43 -5.63
CA SER A 65 -0.79 6.89 -5.40
C SER A 65 0.01 5.84 -4.64
N TRP A 66 0.44 4.78 -5.33
CA TRP A 66 1.18 3.69 -4.69
C TRP A 66 2.51 4.15 -4.04
N PRO A 67 2.91 3.55 -2.90
CA PRO A 67 2.22 2.49 -2.16
C PRO A 67 1.00 2.99 -1.37
N GLN A 68 0.09 2.08 -1.00
CA GLN A 68 -1.11 2.37 -0.21
C GLN A 68 -1.19 1.46 1.03
N SER A 69 -1.87 1.90 2.09
CA SER A 69 -2.18 0.99 3.21
C SER A 69 -3.35 0.07 2.84
N TYR A 70 -3.47 -1.07 3.52
CA TYR A 70 -4.62 -1.95 3.36
C TYR A 70 -5.96 -1.22 3.60
N GLU A 71 -6.03 -0.36 4.61
CA GLU A 71 -7.24 0.41 4.93
C GLU A 71 -7.57 1.42 3.84
N ALA A 72 -6.55 2.03 3.21
CA ALA A 72 -6.77 2.95 2.10
C ALA A 72 -7.29 2.22 0.85
N VAL A 73 -6.74 1.04 0.54
CA VAL A 73 -7.20 0.20 -0.57
C VAL A 73 -8.62 -0.28 -0.32
N SER A 74 -8.87 -0.94 0.81
CA SER A 74 -10.19 -1.50 1.14
C SER A 74 -11.25 -0.43 1.37
N GLY A 75 -10.87 0.73 1.92
CA GLY A 75 -11.76 1.89 2.05
C GLY A 75 -12.15 2.49 0.69
N ARG A 76 -11.29 2.38 -0.34
CA ARG A 76 -11.58 2.90 -1.68
C ARG A 76 -12.27 1.89 -2.59
N LEU A 77 -11.86 0.62 -2.56
CA LEU A 77 -12.29 -0.41 -3.52
C LEU A 77 -13.25 -1.44 -2.90
N GLY A 78 -13.46 -1.37 -1.59
CA GLY A 78 -14.13 -2.44 -0.85
C GLY A 78 -13.21 -3.63 -0.58
N PHE A 79 -13.81 -4.71 -0.11
CA PHE A 79 -13.10 -5.94 0.21
C PHE A 79 -12.96 -6.86 -1.01
N PRO A 80 -11.90 -7.67 -1.08
CA PRO A 80 -11.68 -8.56 -2.20
C PRO A 80 -12.65 -9.74 -2.22
N ALA A 81 -12.66 -10.46 -3.33
CA ALA A 81 -13.37 -11.73 -3.48
C ALA A 81 -12.59 -12.86 -2.82
N TYR A 82 -11.27 -12.86 -3.05
CA TYR A 82 -10.34 -13.82 -2.47
C TYR A 82 -9.12 -13.11 -1.89
N ARG A 83 -8.47 -13.74 -0.93
CA ARG A 83 -7.23 -13.26 -0.32
C ARG A 83 -6.28 -14.41 -0.06
N ASP A 84 -4.99 -14.20 -0.30
CA ASP A 84 -3.91 -15.02 0.27
C ASP A 84 -2.94 -14.17 1.09
N GLU A 85 -1.77 -14.73 1.44
CA GLU A 85 -0.77 -14.06 2.27
C GLU A 85 -0.16 -12.80 1.62
N THR A 86 -0.26 -12.68 0.29
CA THR A 86 0.46 -11.69 -0.50
C THR A 86 -0.44 -10.84 -1.38
N ALA A 87 -1.68 -11.25 -1.62
CA ALA A 87 -2.56 -10.59 -2.59
C ALA A 87 -4.04 -10.58 -2.21
N ASP A 88 -4.70 -9.51 -2.65
CA ASP A 88 -6.14 -9.34 -2.66
C ASP A 88 -6.65 -9.44 -4.11
N TYR A 89 -7.63 -10.30 -4.35
CA TYR A 89 -8.16 -10.58 -5.69
C TYR A 89 -9.57 -10.04 -5.85
N TYR A 90 -9.79 -9.25 -6.90
CA TYR A 90 -11.06 -8.62 -7.22
C TYR A 90 -11.51 -8.97 -8.64
N GLN A 91 -12.82 -9.02 -8.86
CA GLN A 91 -13.38 -9.19 -10.21
C GLN A 91 -13.53 -7.85 -10.90
N LEU A 92 -13.09 -7.79 -12.16
CA LEU A 92 -13.28 -6.64 -13.04
C LEU A 92 -14.65 -6.74 -13.75
N PRO A 93 -15.24 -5.61 -14.19
CA PRO A 93 -16.54 -5.59 -14.87
C PRO A 93 -16.64 -6.44 -16.14
N ASN A 94 -15.50 -6.77 -16.74
CA ASN A 94 -15.38 -7.58 -17.96
C ASN A 94 -15.21 -9.08 -17.67
N GLY A 95 -15.35 -9.52 -16.40
CA GLY A 95 -15.20 -10.92 -15.99
C GLY A 95 -13.75 -11.38 -15.78
N HIS A 96 -12.79 -10.47 -15.96
CA HIS A 96 -11.37 -10.70 -15.68
C HIS A 96 -11.05 -10.40 -14.21
N TRP A 97 -9.81 -10.64 -13.81
CA TRP A 97 -9.34 -10.44 -12.45
C TRP A 97 -8.34 -9.28 -12.35
N THR A 98 -8.29 -8.67 -11.17
CA THR A 98 -7.18 -7.84 -10.73
C THR A 98 -6.68 -8.34 -9.38
N ALA A 99 -5.37 -8.41 -9.21
CA ALA A 99 -4.75 -8.69 -7.91
C ALA A 99 -4.01 -7.46 -7.41
N ILE A 100 -4.19 -7.10 -6.14
CA ILE A 100 -3.42 -6.07 -5.44
C ILE A 100 -2.42 -6.77 -4.55
N TYR A 101 -1.14 -6.45 -4.71
CA TYR A 101 -0.05 -7.13 -4.01
C TYR A 101 0.43 -6.36 -2.79
N TYR A 102 0.86 -7.10 -1.79
CA TYR A 102 1.30 -6.57 -0.51
C TYR A 102 2.72 -6.99 -0.16
N THR A 103 3.45 -6.07 0.46
CA THR A 103 4.67 -6.36 1.22
C THR A 103 4.39 -6.01 2.68
N GLY A 104 4.13 -7.03 3.49
CA GLY A 104 3.58 -6.83 4.83
C GLY A 104 2.17 -6.21 4.76
N ALA A 105 1.92 -5.13 5.49
CA ALA A 105 0.64 -4.43 5.49
C ALA A 105 0.52 -3.35 4.40
N THR A 106 1.52 -3.23 3.53
CA THR A 106 1.60 -2.18 2.51
C THR A 106 1.29 -2.74 1.14
N ALA A 107 0.25 -2.20 0.50
CA ALA A 107 -0.09 -2.51 -0.88
C ALA A 107 0.90 -1.80 -1.81
N THR A 108 1.62 -2.57 -2.61
CA THR A 108 2.76 -2.11 -3.40
C THR A 108 2.50 -2.07 -4.89
N GLY A 109 1.32 -2.48 -5.37
CA GLY A 109 0.95 -2.46 -6.78
C GLY A 109 -0.23 -3.37 -7.10
N TYR A 110 -0.54 -3.51 -8.38
CA TYR A 110 -1.60 -4.39 -8.87
C TYR A 110 -1.27 -5.00 -10.24
N SER A 111 -1.94 -6.08 -10.59
CA SER A 111 -1.88 -6.70 -11.92
C SER A 111 -3.30 -6.90 -12.45
N LEU A 112 -3.44 -7.00 -13.78
CA LEU A 112 -4.71 -7.27 -14.45
C LEU A 112 -4.55 -8.57 -15.25
N SER A 113 -5.51 -9.48 -15.16
CA SER A 113 -5.47 -10.71 -15.97
C SER A 113 -5.73 -10.31 -17.41
N ASP A 114 -4.93 -10.81 -18.34
CA ASP A 114 -5.25 -10.67 -19.74
C ASP A 114 -6.40 -11.61 -20.14
N SER A 115 -6.82 -11.55 -21.40
CA SER A 115 -7.92 -12.37 -21.90
C SER A 115 -7.57 -13.85 -22.11
N GLY A 116 -6.41 -14.32 -21.62
CA GLY A 116 -5.91 -15.67 -21.84
C GLY A 116 -5.55 -16.46 -20.58
N GLU A 117 -5.59 -15.86 -19.39
CA GLU A 117 -5.39 -16.54 -18.09
C GLU A 117 -6.63 -17.29 -17.57
#